data_AF-A0AAW6JUC9-F1
#
_entry.id   AF-A0AAW6JUC9-F1
#
_cell.length_a   1.000
_cell.length_b   1.000
_cell.length_c   1.000
_cell.angle_alpha   90.00
_cell.angle_beta   90.00
_cell.angle_gamma   90.00
#
_symmetry.space_group_name_H-M   'P 1'
#
loop_
_entity.id
_entity.type
_entity.pdbx_description
1 polymer ?
#
loop_
_entity_poly.entity_id
_entity_poly.type
_entity_poly.pdbx_seq_one_letter_code
_entity_poly.pdbx_strand_id
1 'polypeptide(L)' 'MQVTSSEIQAMRELMPDYPPGLEAIDHLEKHKGNMETAFQDLWQEKNGQAMIEEGRSLWQITLKAL' A
#
# COMPACT_ATOMS: atom_id res chain seq x y z
N MET A 1 1.91 -9.76 2.68
CA MET A 1 1.83 -9.34 4.10
C MET A 1 0.42 -8.86 4.35
N GLN A 2 -0.12 -9.10 5.55
CA GLN A 2 -1.49 -8.75 5.90
C GLN A 2 -1.46 -7.83 7.13
N VAL A 3 -2.17 -6.72 7.06
CA VAL A 3 -2.39 -5.79 8.17
C VAL A 3 -3.81 -5.97 8.68
N THR A 4 -3.99 -5.94 9.99
CA THR A 4 -5.30 -6.05 10.64
C THR A 4 -5.99 -4.68 10.69
N SER A 5 -7.33 -4.66 10.79
CA SER A 5 -8.07 -3.40 10.92
C SER A 5 -7.66 -2.60 12.16
N SER A 6 -7.29 -3.27 13.26
CA SER A 6 -6.75 -2.60 14.46
C SER A 6 -5.42 -1.91 14.20
N GLU A 7 -4.53 -2.53 13.42
CA GLU A 7 -3.25 -1.92 13.04
C GLU A 7 -3.45 -0.75 12.09
N ILE A 8 -4.37 -0.86 11.13
CA ILE A 8 -4.74 0.24 10.22
C ILE A 8 -5.23 1.46 11.02
N GLN A 9 -6.13 1.23 11.99
CA GLN A 9 -6.64 2.30 12.84
C GLN A 9 -5.52 2.95 13.68
N ALA A 10 -4.65 2.14 14.28
CA ALA A 10 -3.51 2.65 15.04
C ALA A 10 -2.56 3.49 14.16
N MET A 11 -2.29 3.07 12.93
CA MET A 11 -1.47 3.84 11.98
C MET A 11 -2.10 5.20 11.64
N ARG A 12 -3.43 5.26 11.53
CA ARG A 12 -4.17 6.50 11.24
C ARG A 12 -4.04 7.51 12.40
N GLU A 13 -4.09 7.01 13.63
CA GLU A 13 -3.96 7.82 14.85
C GLU A 13 -2.54 8.37 15.05
N LEU A 14 -1.51 7.66 14.55
CA LEU A 14 -0.11 8.10 14.62
C LEU A 14 0.21 9.25 13.65
N MET A 15 -0.57 9.40 12.58
CA MET A 15 -0.27 10.31 11.47
C MET A 15 -1.49 11.16 11.06
N PRO A 16 -2.15 11.86 12.00
CA PRO A 16 -3.40 12.58 11.70
C PRO A 16 -3.21 13.74 10.72
N ASP A 17 -2.01 14.33 10.68
CA ASP A 17 -1.69 15.52 9.86
C ASP A 17 -0.73 15.20 8.70
N TYR A 18 -0.66 13.93 8.27
CA TYR A 18 0.17 13.52 7.13
C TYR A 18 -0.69 12.94 6.00
N PRO A 19 -1.20 13.79 5.08
CA PRO A 19 -2.12 13.38 4.03
C PRO A 19 -1.62 12.22 3.15
N PRO A 20 -0.35 12.14 2.73
CA PRO A 20 0.13 10.99 1.97
C PRO A 20 0.06 9.68 2.74
N GLY A 21 0.24 9.72 4.07
CA GLY A 21 0.09 8.55 4.93
C GLY A 21 -1.36 8.13 5.07
N LEU A 22 -2.28 9.10 5.25
CA LEU A 22 -3.71 8.82 5.31
C LEU A 22 -4.23 8.21 4.00
N GLU A 23 -3.78 8.72 2.86
CA GLU A 23 -4.10 8.15 1.54
C GLU A 23 -3.62 6.68 1.44
N ALA A 24 -2.37 6.39 1.84
CA ALA A 24 -1.87 5.02 1.85
C ALA A 24 -2.68 4.09 2.78
N ILE A 25 -3.13 4.60 3.92
CA ILE A 25 -4.00 3.89 4.88
C ILE A 25 -5.37 3.63 4.25
N ASP A 26 -5.94 4.56 3.49
CA ASP A 26 -7.22 4.38 2.80
C ASP A 26 -7.14 3.23 1.77
N HIS A 27 -6.03 3.12 1.02
CA HIS A 27 -5.80 1.97 0.12
C HIS A 27 -5.66 0.66 0.91
N LEU A 28 -4.97 0.67 2.05
CA LEU A 28 -4.90 -0.51 2.92
C LEU A 28 -6.29 -0.95 3.39
N GLU A 29 -7.12 -0.01 3.82
CA GLU A 29 -8.48 -0.29 4.27
C GLU A 29 -9.37 -0.83 3.14
N LYS A 30 -9.33 -0.21 1.96
CA LYS A 30 -10.03 -0.65 0.74
C LYS A 30 -9.70 -2.10 0.38
N HIS A 31 -8.43 -2.49 0.51
CA HIS A 31 -7.96 -3.85 0.21
C HIS A 31 -7.91 -4.77 1.43
N LYS A 32 -8.65 -4.41 2.49
CA LYS A 32 -8.79 -5.22 3.72
C LYS A 32 -7.44 -5.59 4.32
N GLY A 33 -6.48 -4.68 4.29
CA GLY A 33 -5.13 -4.84 4.82
C GLY A 33 -4.17 -5.68 3.97
N ASN A 34 -4.55 -6.06 2.74
CA ASN A 34 -3.62 -6.70 1.82
C ASN A 34 -2.60 -5.67 1.31
N MET A 35 -1.39 -5.69 1.88
CA MET A 35 -0.32 -4.74 1.56
C MET A 35 0.09 -4.79 0.08
N GLU A 36 0.09 -5.97 -0.52
CA GLU A 36 0.54 -6.15 -1.90
C GLU A 36 -0.44 -5.53 -2.88
N THR A 37 -1.73 -5.81 -2.72
CA THR A 37 -2.78 -5.21 -3.55
C THR A 37 -2.90 -3.71 -3.28
N ALA A 38 -2.85 -3.27 -2.02
CA ALA A 38 -2.91 -1.86 -1.66
C ALA A 38 -1.76 -1.05 -2.25
N PHE A 39 -0.54 -1.57 -2.17
CA PHE A 39 0.64 -0.93 -2.76
C PHE A 39 0.54 -0.85 -4.29
N GLN A 40 0.10 -1.92 -4.94
CA GLN A 40 -0.05 -1.94 -6.40
C GLN A 40 -1.14 -0.98 -6.89
N ASP A 41 -2.28 -0.92 -6.20
CA ASP A 41 -3.37 0.02 -6.49
C ASP A 41 -2.91 1.48 -6.33
N LEU A 42 -2.25 1.81 -5.20
CA LEU A 42 -1.71 3.15 -4.97
C LEU A 42 -0.64 3.52 -5.99
N TRP A 43 0.26 2.59 -6.33
CA TRP A 43 1.28 2.83 -7.35
C TRP A 43 0.65 3.15 -8.70
N GLN A 44 -0.36 2.36 -9.10
CA GLN A 44 -1.03 2.54 -10.37
C GLN A 44 -1.75 3.88 -10.46
N GLU A 45 -2.36 4.33 -9.36
CA GLU A 45 -3.01 5.64 -9.29
C GLU A 45 -2.00 6.79 -9.47
N LYS A 46 -0.83 6.71 -8.83
CA LYS A 46 0.17 7.80 -8.84
C LYS A 46 1.08 7.81 -10.06
N ASN A 47 1.42 6.62 -10.58
CA ASN A 47 2.47 6.46 -11.60
C ASN A 47 1.97 5.81 -12.89
N GLY A 48 0.71 5.38 -12.94
CA GLY A 48 0.19 4.56 -14.02
C GLY A 48 0.62 3.10 -13.93
N GLN A 49 0.29 2.34 -14.98
CA GLN A 49 0.51 0.89 -14.99
C GLN A 49 2.01 0.57 -15.04
N ALA A 50 2.49 -0.16 -14.04
CA ALA A 50 3.87 -0.62 -14.00
C ALA A 50 4.09 -1.70 -15.09
N MET A 51 5.11 -1.51 -15.94
CA MET A 51 5.60 -2.55 -16.84
C MET A 51 6.43 -3.55 -16.04
N ILE A 52 5.75 -4.48 -15.38
CA ILE A 52 6.38 -5.57 -14.64
C ILE A 52 6.18 -6.84 -15.43
N GLU A 53 7.25 -7.61 -15.60
CA GLU A 53 7.15 -8.94 -16.20
C GLU A 53 6.12 -9.81 -15.47
N GLU A 54 5.36 -10.59 -16.24
CA GLU A 54 4.38 -11.54 -15.70
C GLU A 54 5.02 -12.42 -14.62
N GLY A 55 4.32 -12.57 -13.50
CA GLY A 55 4.76 -13.38 -12.36
C GLY A 55 5.65 -12.66 -11.34
N ARG A 56 6.02 -11.38 -11.55
CA ARG A 56 6.70 -10.59 -10.51
C ARG A 56 5.75 -9.62 -9.81
N SER A 57 5.89 -9.53 -8.50
CA SER A 57 5.16 -8.59 -7.65
C SER A 57 5.91 -7.27 -7.54
N LEU A 58 5.24 -6.14 -7.80
CA LEU A 58 5.81 -4.81 -7.62
C LEU A 58 6.31 -4.63 -6.19
N TRP A 59 5.50 -5.04 -5.23
CA TRP A 59 5.82 -4.96 -3.81
C TRP A 59 7.11 -5.70 -3.48
N GLN A 60 7.27 -6.93 -3.98
CA GLN A 60 8.50 -7.71 -3.77
C GLN A 60 9.73 -7.09 -4.45
N ILE A 61 9.56 -6.48 -5.62
CA ILE A 61 10.65 -5.77 -6.32
C ILE A 61 11.09 -4.57 -5.47
N THR A 62 10.15 -3.75 -5.01
CA THR A 62 10.44 -2.58 -4.18
C THR A 62 11.15 -2.98 -2.88
N LEU A 63 10.66 -4.02 -2.19
CA LEU A 63 11.30 -4.51 -0.97
C LEU A 63 12.73 -5.04 -1.18
N LYS A 64 13.05 -5.56 -2.37
CA LYS A 64 14.43 -6.01 -2.69
C LYS A 64 15.38 -4.86 -3.04
N ALA A 65 14.84 -3.71 -3.44
CA ALA A 65 15.63 -2.57 -3.88
C ALA A 65 15.98 -1.59 -2.74
N LEU A 66 15.30 -1.71 -1.59
CA LEU A 66 15.54 -0.96 -0.36
C LEU A 66 16.54 -1.69 0.55
#